data_AF-A0A3Q0S9I1-F1
#
_entry.id   AF-A0A3Q0S9I1-F1
#
_cell.length_a   1.000
_cell.length_b   1.000
_cell.length_c   1.000
_cell.angle_alpha   90.00
_cell.angle_beta   90.00
_cell.angle_gamma   90.00
#
_symmetry.space_group_name_H-M   'P 1'
#
loop_
_entity.id
_entity.type
_entity.pdbx_description
1 polymer ?
#
loop_
_entity_poly.entity_id
_entity_poly.type
_entity_poly.pdbx_seq_one_letter_code
_entity_poly.pdbx_strand_id
1 'polypeptide(L)'
;MNKEDQNKTRKITTLGNILFLERKKDEKEGSWKDFIYNPRTGEFLGRTAGSWGLILLFYLIFYGFLGGMFSLTMWVMLQTLDENVPQHQDRVASPGAFISCFLSIL
;
A
#
# COMPACT_ATOMS: atom_id res chain seq x y z
N MET A 1 32.92 3.87 -53.94
CA MET A 1 32.07 3.36 -52.84
C MET A 1 30.62 3.49 -53.27
N ASN A 2 29.92 2.37 -53.51
CA ASN A 2 28.60 2.33 -54.16
C ASN A 2 27.45 2.61 -53.17
N LYS A 3 26.34 3.19 -53.65
CA LYS A 3 25.16 3.53 -52.83
C LYS A 3 24.49 2.28 -52.24
N GLU A 4 24.61 1.13 -52.91
CA GLU A 4 24.08 -0.15 -52.43
C GLU A 4 24.90 -0.70 -51.25
N ASP A 5 26.22 -0.61 -51.32
CA ASP A 5 27.11 -1.04 -50.23
C ASP A 5 26.87 -0.20 -48.97
N GLN A 6 26.65 1.11 -49.14
CA GLN A 6 26.31 2.04 -48.05
C GLN A 6 24.94 1.74 -47.42
N ASN A 7 23.98 1.26 -48.21
CA ASN A 7 22.67 0.84 -47.69
C ASN A 7 22.78 -0.50 -46.94
N LYS A 8 23.56 -1.44 -47.48
CA LYS A 8 23.80 -2.75 -46.86
C LYS A 8 24.48 -2.60 -45.50
N THR A 9 25.52 -1.76 -45.41
CA THR A 9 26.22 -1.47 -44.14
C THR A 9 25.28 -0.81 -43.13
N ARG A 10 24.50 0.20 -43.52
CA ARG A 10 23.50 0.82 -42.63
C ARG A 10 22.48 -0.18 -42.12
N LYS A 11 21.97 -1.05 -42.99
CA LYS A 11 20.98 -2.07 -42.60
C LYS A 11 21.56 -3.06 -41.59
N ILE A 12 22.81 -3.50 -41.76
CA ILE A 12 23.48 -4.40 -40.81
C ILE A 12 23.68 -3.71 -39.45
N THR A 13 24.11 -2.46 -39.43
CA THR A 13 24.28 -1.70 -38.18
C THR A 13 22.95 -1.49 -37.46
N THR A 14 21.88 -1.17 -38.19
CA THR A 14 20.53 -1.01 -37.62
C THR A 14 19.97 -2.34 -37.10
N LEU A 15 20.12 -3.44 -37.84
CA LEU A 15 19.66 -4.77 -37.42
C LEU A 15 20.45 -5.30 -36.22
N GLY A 16 21.77 -5.06 -36.19
CA GLY A 16 22.62 -5.42 -35.05
C GLY A 16 22.19 -4.72 -33.77
N ASN A 17 21.87 -3.42 -33.84
CA ASN A 17 21.37 -2.67 -32.68
C ASN A 17 19.99 -3.16 -32.23
N ILE A 18 19.08 -3.50 -33.15
CA ILE A 18 17.72 -4.01 -32.81
C ILE A 18 17.81 -5.38 -32.13
N LEU A 19 18.58 -6.32 -32.67
CA LEU A 19 18.71 -7.66 -32.09
C LEU A 19 19.44 -7.63 -30.74
N PHE A 20 20.38 -6.69 -30.55
CA PHE A 20 21.02 -6.45 -29.27
C PHE A 20 20.04 -5.89 -28.22
N LEU A 21 19.13 -4.99 -28.63
CA LEU A 21 18.08 -4.45 -27.76
C LEU A 21 17.05 -5.52 -27.39
N GLU A 22 16.68 -6.40 -28.31
CA GLU A 22 15.76 -7.51 -28.05
C GLU A 22 16.36 -8.47 -27.02
N ARG A 23 17.59 -8.95 -27.25
CA ARG A 23 18.30 -9.84 -26.30
C ARG A 23 18.41 -9.23 -24.90
N LYS A 24 18.69 -7.91 -24.80
CA LYS A 24 18.77 -7.20 -23.51
C LYS A 24 17.43 -7.04 -22.81
N LYS A 25 16.30 -7.04 -23.54
CA LYS A 25 14.96 -7.05 -22.94
C LYS A 25 14.66 -8.42 -22.34
N ASP A 26 14.90 -9.48 -23.10
CA ASP A 26 14.58 -10.85 -22.70
C ASP A 26 15.35 -11.28 -21.44
N GLU A 27 16.65 -10.94 -21.38
CA GLU A 27 17.49 -11.22 -20.20
C GLU A 27 17.03 -10.46 -18.95
N LYS A 28 16.60 -9.20 -19.10
CA LYS A 28 16.09 -8.41 -17.98
C LYS A 28 14.74 -8.92 -17.50
N GLU A 29 13.85 -9.30 -18.41
CA GLU A 29 12.53 -9.83 -18.05
C GLU A 29 12.63 -11.21 -17.37
N GLY A 30 13.51 -12.09 -17.87
CA GLY A 30 13.79 -13.38 -17.24
C GLY A 30 14.40 -13.21 -15.85
N SER A 31 15.45 -12.37 -15.73
CA SER A 31 16.12 -12.13 -14.44
C SER A 31 15.19 -11.52 -13.39
N TRP A 32 14.31 -10.58 -13.77
CA TRP A 32 13.35 -9.99 -12.83
C TRP A 32 12.25 -10.99 -12.42
N LYS A 33 11.75 -11.80 -13.34
CA LYS A 33 10.71 -12.79 -13.06
C LYS A 33 11.24 -13.97 -12.25
N ASP A 34 12.46 -14.43 -12.55
CA ASP A 34 13.14 -15.51 -11.82
C ASP A 34 13.55 -15.10 -10.39
N PHE A 35 13.84 -13.80 -10.17
CA PHE A 35 14.13 -13.28 -8.82
C PHE A 35 12.90 -13.24 -7.91
N ILE A 36 11.72 -13.05 -8.50
CA ILE A 36 10.44 -13.02 -7.79
C ILE A 36 9.91 -14.45 -7.60
N TYR A 37 10.01 -15.30 -8.62
CA TYR A 37 9.34 -16.60 -8.67
C TYR A 37 10.18 -17.66 -9.36
N ASN A 38 10.65 -18.66 -8.61
CA ASN A 38 11.26 -19.85 -9.18
C ASN A 38 10.20 -20.95 -9.41
N PRO A 39 9.74 -21.20 -10.65
CA PRO A 39 8.64 -22.13 -10.93
C PRO A 39 8.96 -23.60 -10.59
N ARG A 40 10.25 -23.94 -10.37
CA ARG A 40 10.69 -25.30 -10.08
C ARG A 40 10.59 -25.68 -8.59
N THR A 41 10.67 -24.69 -7.70
CA THR A 41 10.71 -24.90 -6.24
C THR A 41 9.63 -24.11 -5.48
N GLY A 42 8.93 -23.16 -6.14
CA GLY A 42 7.93 -22.33 -5.48
C GLY A 42 8.52 -21.42 -4.41
N GLU A 43 9.80 -21.08 -4.52
CA GLU A 43 10.48 -20.16 -3.61
C GLU A 43 10.22 -18.72 -4.06
N PHE A 44 9.61 -17.94 -3.17
CA PHE A 44 9.37 -16.52 -3.38
C PHE A 44 10.47 -15.78 -2.62
N LEU A 45 11.34 -15.04 -3.33
CA LEU A 45 12.37 -14.17 -2.73
C LEU A 45 13.27 -14.87 -1.67
N GLY A 46 13.67 -16.13 -1.92
CA GLY A 46 14.64 -16.82 -1.06
C GLY A 46 14.09 -17.49 0.21
N ARG A 47 12.76 -17.61 0.35
CA ARG A 47 12.12 -18.52 1.32
C ARG A 47 11.01 -19.34 0.67
N THR A 48 10.82 -20.57 1.14
CA THR A 48 9.74 -21.47 0.71
C THR A 48 8.38 -20.82 0.93
N ALA A 49 7.50 -20.87 -0.08
CA ALA A 49 6.13 -20.32 -0.02
C ALA A 49 5.31 -20.80 1.19
N GLY A 50 5.59 -22.00 1.70
CA GLY A 50 4.97 -22.52 2.93
C GLY A 50 5.23 -21.67 4.18
N SER A 51 6.46 -21.18 4.35
CA SER A 51 6.83 -20.32 5.48
C SER A 51 6.18 -18.93 5.38
N TRP A 52 6.07 -18.40 4.16
CA TRP A 52 5.34 -17.17 3.86
C TRP A 52 3.85 -17.28 4.19
N GLY A 53 3.22 -18.38 3.79
CA GLY A 53 1.84 -18.69 4.17
C GLY A 53 1.65 -18.75 5.68
N LEU A 54 2.56 -19.40 6.41
CA LEU A 54 2.52 -19.46 7.88
C LEU A 54 2.64 -18.07 8.53
N ILE A 55 3.56 -17.22 8.05
CA ILE A 55 3.76 -15.87 8.59
C ILE A 55 2.52 -15.00 8.33
N LEU A 56 1.95 -15.07 7.13
CA LEU A 56 0.73 -14.33 6.78
C LEU A 56 -0.47 -14.81 7.59
N LEU A 57 -0.65 -16.12 7.73
CA LEU A 57 -1.74 -16.69 8.53
C LEU A 57 -1.62 -16.29 10.00
N PHE A 58 -0.41 -16.35 10.55
CA PHE A 58 -0.12 -15.92 11.92
C PHE A 58 -0.42 -14.43 12.10
N TYR A 59 0.05 -13.56 11.20
CA TYR A 59 -0.23 -12.12 11.25
C TYR A 59 -1.73 -11.84 11.12
N LEU A 60 -2.45 -12.54 10.24
CA LEU A 60 -3.88 -12.29 10.02
C LEU A 60 -4.70 -12.61 11.27
N ILE A 61 -4.44 -13.75 11.93
CA ILE A 61 -5.13 -14.10 13.19
C ILE A 61 -4.72 -13.14 14.30
N PHE A 62 -3.42 -12.83 14.43
CA PHE A 62 -2.92 -11.96 15.48
C PHE A 62 -3.49 -10.54 15.38
N TYR A 63 -3.43 -9.92 14.20
CA TYR A 63 -3.99 -8.58 13.97
C TYR A 63 -5.52 -8.59 13.98
N GLY A 64 -6.16 -9.68 13.56
CA GLY A 64 -7.60 -9.85 13.68
C GLY A 64 -8.05 -9.87 15.14
N PHE A 65 -7.34 -10.59 16.01
CA PHE A 65 -7.62 -10.61 17.45
C PHE A 65 -7.32 -9.26 18.11
N LEU A 66 -6.18 -8.64 17.77
CA LEU A 66 -5.80 -7.33 18.29
C LEU A 66 -6.82 -6.25 17.90
N GLY A 67 -7.21 -6.24 16.62
CA GLY A 67 -8.22 -5.34 16.08
C GLY A 67 -9.60 -5.63 16.65
N GLY A 68 -9.96 -6.90 16.82
CA GLY A 68 -11.22 -7.30 17.45
C GLY A 68 -11.34 -6.83 18.89
N MET A 69 -10.31 -7.03 19.71
CA MET A 69 -10.27 -6.54 21.09
C MET A 69 -10.30 -5.01 21.14
N PHE A 70 -9.64 -4.32 20.21
CA PHE A 70 -9.68 -2.86 20.11
C PHE A 70 -11.06 -2.33 19.69
N SER A 71 -11.67 -2.94 18.68
CA SER A 71 -13.03 -2.60 18.25
C SER A 71 -14.06 -2.93 19.33
N LEU A 72 -13.85 -3.99 20.12
CA LEU A 72 -14.71 -4.35 21.24
C LEU A 72 -14.65 -3.30 22.35
N THR A 73 -13.46 -2.85 22.76
CA THR A 73 -13.35 -1.79 23.79
C THR A 73 -13.93 -0.47 23.30
N MET A 74 -13.74 -0.12 22.02
CA MET A 74 -14.42 1.03 21.41
C MET A 74 -15.93 0.88 21.38
N TRP A 75 -16.44 -0.32 21.03
CA TRP A 75 -17.87 -0.59 21.00
C TRP A 75 -18.51 -0.51 22.40
N VAL A 76 -17.86 -1.09 23.41
CA VAL A 76 -18.31 -1.01 24.81
C VAL A 76 -18.31 0.44 25.31
N MET A 77 -17.29 1.23 24.96
CA MET A 77 -17.27 2.67 25.29
C MET A 77 -18.47 3.40 24.66
N LEU A 78 -18.86 3.07 23.43
CA LEU A 78 -20.06 3.63 22.80
C LEU A 78 -21.35 3.20 23.51
N GLN A 79 -21.41 1.99 24.08
CA GLN A 79 -22.57 1.57 24.89
C GLN A 79 -22.68 2.33 26.22
N THR A 80 -21.58 2.88 26.74
CA THR A 80 -21.62 3.72 27.95
C THR A 80 -22.06 5.16 27.70
N LEU A 81 -22.14 5.58 26.43
CA LEU A 81 -22.59 6.91 26.02
C LEU A 81 -24.10 6.88 25.73
N ASP A 82 -24.89 7.63 26.50
CA ASP A 82 -26.31 7.86 26.23
C ASP A 82 -26.47 8.86 25.06
N GLU A 83 -27.30 8.53 24.05
CA GLU A 83 -27.51 9.38 22.86
C GLU A 83 -28.23 10.71 23.16
N ASN A 84 -28.94 10.81 24.28
CA ASN A 84 -29.81 11.95 24.57
C ASN A 84 -29.16 13.01 25.47
N VAL A 85 -28.09 12.68 26.22
CA VAL A 85 -27.42 13.62 27.14
C VAL A 85 -25.90 13.50 27.03
N PRO A 86 -25.17 14.58 26.68
CA PRO A 86 -23.71 14.53 26.58
C PRO A 86 -23.08 14.34 27.98
N GLN A 87 -22.24 13.31 28.11
CA GLN A 87 -21.72 12.84 29.40
C GLN A 87 -20.85 13.87 30.16
N HIS A 88 -20.24 14.84 29.47
CA HIS A 88 -19.38 15.86 30.10
C HIS A 88 -19.78 17.27 29.63
N GLN A 89 -20.52 18.00 30.46
CA GLN A 89 -20.93 19.39 30.20
C GLN A 89 -20.11 20.43 31.00
N ASP A 90 -19.15 20.01 31.81
CA ASP A 90 -18.37 20.91 32.68
C ASP A 90 -17.45 21.87 31.91
N ARG A 91 -17.17 21.56 30.62
CA ARG A 91 -16.40 22.43 29.71
C ARG A 91 -17.29 23.47 28.98
N VAL A 92 -18.62 23.36 29.08
CA VAL A 92 -19.60 24.29 28.48
C VAL A 92 -20.40 25.08 29.53
N ALA A 93 -20.02 24.97 30.82
CA ALA A 93 -20.70 25.60 31.95
C ALA A 93 -20.60 27.14 32.00
N SER A 94 -20.04 27.80 30.99
CA SER A 94 -20.26 29.23 30.77
C SER A 94 -21.31 29.41 29.68
N PRO A 95 -22.61 29.31 30.00
CA PRO A 95 -23.64 29.87 29.13
C PRO A 95 -23.29 31.35 28.96
N GLY A 96 -23.06 31.71 27.71
CA GLY A 96 -22.34 32.91 27.33
C GLY A 96 -22.74 34.18 28.08
N ALA A 97 -21.72 34.89 28.56
CA ALA A 97 -21.74 36.33 28.83
C ALA A 97 -22.12 37.19 27.59
N PHE A 98 -22.60 36.57 26.51
CA PHE A 98 -23.08 37.23 25.30
C PHE A 98 -24.42 37.93 25.51
N ILE A 99 -25.31 37.43 26.39
CA ILE A 99 -26.63 38.04 26.62
C ILE A 99 -26.53 39.28 27.52
N SER A 100 -25.67 39.23 28.55
CA SER A 100 -25.50 40.37 29.47
C SER A 100 -24.78 41.56 28.83
N CYS A 101 -23.88 41.34 27.87
CA CYS A 101 -23.19 42.42 27.17
C CYS A 101 -24.14 43.26 26.29
N PHE A 102 -25.19 42.64 25.75
CA PHE A 102 -26.13 43.31 24.84
C PHE A 102 -27.18 44.19 25.56
N LEU A 103 -27.50 43.89 26.82
CA LEU A 103 -28.47 44.65 27.63
C LEU A 103 -27.88 45.82 28.43
N SER A 104 -26.54 45.91 28.56
CA SER A 104 -25.87 47.04 29.23
C SER A 104 -25.50 48.19 28.28
N ILE A 105 -25.71 48.04 26.97
CA ILE A 105 -25.41 49.05 25.93
C ILE A 105 -26.70 49.71 25.40
N LEU A 106 -27.88 49.20 25.79
CA LEU A 106 -29.21 49.74 25.47
C LEU A 106 -29.77 50.53 26.67
#